data_AF-A0AAV2ZJ58-F1
#
_entry.id   AF-A0AAV2ZJ58-F1
#
_cell.length_a   1.000
_cell.length_b   1.000
_cell.length_c   1.000
_cell.angle_alpha   90.00
_cell.angle_beta   90.00
_cell.angle_gamma   90.00
#
_symmetry.space_group_name_H-M   'P 1'
#
loop_
_entity.id
_entity.type
_entity.pdbx_description
1 polymer ?
#
loop_
_entity_poly.entity_id
_entity_poly.type
_entity_poly.pdbx_seq_one_letter_code
_entity_poly.pdbx_strand_id
1 'polypeptide(L)'
;MAAALMQMSLGFRGFLAVRSRVGGSGLLNGLWGQMRVFSVEENPFYSKYRQKIEELRRYFLYALPRAEGYEFFVGQWSGTELHFTSLINIQSVGDAAPSQLILYHYVELQKEKGIILMTSELDSKFLSVQEAQCLASQVQLFYSGDSFHLVETFNHLPSSFKYMSVISVLEQNGLGMVKANQE
;
A
#
# COMPACT_ATOMS: atom_id res chain seq x y z
N MET A 1 -23.77 4.06 -15.91
CA MET A 1 -22.53 4.85 -15.75
C MET A 1 -22.88 6.10 -14.97
N ALA A 2 -22.42 6.22 -13.72
CA ALA A 2 -22.54 7.45 -12.93
C ALA A 2 -21.35 7.48 -11.98
N ALA A 3 -20.37 8.32 -12.28
CA ALA A 3 -19.27 8.65 -11.38
C ALA A 3 -19.75 9.81 -10.51
N ALA A 4 -20.01 9.56 -9.23
CA ALA A 4 -20.31 10.63 -8.29
C ALA A 4 -18.97 11.21 -7.79
N LEU A 5 -18.63 12.40 -8.27
CA LEU A 5 -17.51 13.20 -7.78
C LEU A 5 -17.92 13.84 -6.45
N MET A 6 -17.57 13.22 -5.33
CA MET A 6 -17.63 13.86 -4.01
C MET A 6 -16.36 14.66 -3.80
N GLN A 7 -16.45 15.97 -4.02
CA GLN A 7 -15.39 16.93 -3.76
C GLN A 7 -15.41 17.27 -2.26
N MET A 8 -14.70 16.49 -1.45
CA MET A 8 -14.44 16.84 -0.05
C MET A 8 -13.26 17.82 0.01
N SER A 9 -13.57 19.05 0.40
CA SER A 9 -12.64 20.12 0.69
C SER A 9 -11.76 19.73 1.88
N LEU A 10 -10.56 19.20 1.61
CA LEU A 10 -9.42 19.15 2.54
C LEU A 10 -8.17 18.73 1.75
N GLY A 11 -7.54 19.69 1.07
CA GLY A 11 -6.12 19.65 0.65
C GLY A 11 -5.63 18.53 -0.28
N PHE A 12 -6.45 17.58 -0.69
CA PHE A 12 -6.04 16.40 -1.45
C PHE A 12 -6.01 16.68 -2.95
N ARG A 13 -4.84 16.50 -3.59
CA ARG A 13 -4.63 16.54 -5.04
C ARG A 13 -4.87 15.17 -5.69
N GLY A 14 -5.89 14.43 -5.27
CA GLY A 14 -6.21 13.09 -5.79
C GLY A 14 -7.70 12.88 -6.03
N PHE A 15 -8.04 12.11 -7.06
CA PHE A 15 -9.43 11.71 -7.34
C PHE A 15 -9.82 10.50 -6.48
N LEU A 16 -10.77 10.69 -5.54
CA LEU A 16 -11.37 9.62 -4.77
C LEU A 16 -12.51 8.98 -5.59
N ALA A 17 -12.29 7.79 -6.15
CA ALA A 17 -13.32 7.08 -6.89
C ALA A 17 -14.00 6.03 -5.99
N VAL A 18 -15.12 6.40 -5.35
CA VAL A 18 -15.96 5.45 -4.62
C VAL A 18 -16.84 4.71 -5.62
N ARG A 19 -16.50 3.46 -5.94
CA ARG A 19 -17.30 2.65 -6.88
C ARG A 19 -18.23 1.70 -6.12
N SER A 20 -19.47 2.15 -5.90
CA SER A 20 -20.56 1.26 -5.50
C SER A 20 -20.99 0.40 -6.69
N ARG A 21 -20.87 -0.93 -6.59
CA ARG A 21 -21.58 -1.83 -7.52
C ARG A 21 -23.02 -1.99 -7.03
N VAL A 22 -23.89 -1.05 -7.39
CA VAL A 22 -25.34 -1.27 -7.35
C VAL A 22 -25.85 -1.22 -8.78
N GLY A 23 -26.13 -2.40 -9.33
CA GLY A 23 -26.71 -2.60 -10.64
C GLY A 23 -27.17 -4.04 -10.80
N GLY A 24 -28.40 -4.32 -10.36
CA GLY A 24 -29.05 -5.62 -10.53
C GLY A 24 -30.00 -5.94 -9.39
N SER A 25 -31.28 -5.58 -9.56
CA SER A 25 -32.39 -6.01 -8.70
C SER A 25 -32.49 -7.54 -8.71
N GLY A 26 -32.49 -8.19 -7.54
CA GLY A 26 -32.73 -9.63 -7.43
C GLY A 26 -32.17 -10.29 -6.17
N LEU A 27 -32.93 -10.25 -5.08
CA LEU A 27 -33.07 -11.30 -4.05
C LEU A 27 -31.82 -12.10 -3.65
N LEU A 28 -30.84 -11.48 -2.98
CA LEU A 28 -29.98 -12.18 -2.01
C LEU A 28 -29.60 -11.22 -0.87
N ASN A 29 -30.26 -11.39 0.28
CA ASN A 29 -29.84 -10.86 1.56
C ASN A 29 -28.45 -11.42 1.92
N GLY A 30 -27.46 -10.58 2.24
CA GLY A 30 -26.35 -11.01 3.10
C GLY A 30 -24.93 -10.50 2.82
N LEU A 31 -24.65 -9.82 1.71
CA LEU A 31 -23.29 -9.30 1.46
C LEU A 31 -23.28 -7.78 1.60
N TRP A 32 -23.08 -7.30 2.83
CA TRP A 32 -22.60 -5.94 3.05
C TRP A 32 -21.25 -5.82 2.34
N GLY A 33 -21.29 -5.31 1.10
CA GLY A 33 -20.12 -5.08 0.28
C GLY A 33 -19.08 -4.31 1.09
N GLN A 34 -17.91 -4.91 1.24
CA GLN A 34 -16.76 -4.30 1.90
C GLN A 34 -16.44 -3.01 1.15
N MET A 35 -16.66 -1.87 1.81
CA MET A 35 -16.40 -0.55 1.25
C MET A 35 -14.89 -0.44 1.06
N ARG A 36 -14.44 -0.52 -0.20
CA ARG A 36 -13.03 -0.38 -0.54
C ARG A 36 -12.78 1.03 -1.05
N VAL A 37 -11.81 1.70 -0.43
CA VAL A 37 -11.46 3.07 -0.76
C VAL A 37 -10.34 3.03 -1.78
N PHE A 38 -10.49 3.83 -2.85
CA PHE A 38 -9.51 3.93 -3.93
C PHE A 38 -8.89 5.33 -3.96
N SER A 39 -7.56 5.40 -3.94
CA SER A 39 -6.80 6.63 -4.19
C SER A 39 -5.97 6.46 -5.45
N VAL A 40 -5.93 7.48 -6.31
CA VAL A 40 -5.10 7.51 -7.51
C VAL A 40 -4.03 8.57 -7.35
N GLU A 41 -2.77 8.18 -7.50
CA GLU A 41 -1.59 9.05 -7.36
C GLU A 41 -0.61 8.81 -8.52
N GLU A 42 0.12 9.86 -8.90
CA GLU A 42 1.20 9.75 -9.89
C GLU A 42 2.48 9.25 -9.23
N ASN A 43 3.16 8.28 -9.84
CA ASN A 43 4.39 7.68 -9.32
C ASN A 43 5.55 7.85 -10.31
N PRO A 44 6.29 8.97 -10.27
CA PRO A 44 7.36 9.26 -11.23
C PRO A 44 8.59 8.35 -11.07
N PHE A 45 8.71 7.65 -9.94
CA PHE A 45 9.90 6.86 -9.60
C PHE A 45 9.79 5.39 -9.98
N TYR A 46 8.61 4.90 -10.38
CA TYR A 46 8.38 3.48 -10.63
C TYR A 46 9.32 2.87 -11.69
N SER A 47 9.71 3.65 -12.69
CA SER A 47 10.69 3.23 -13.69
C SER A 47 12.05 2.85 -13.10
N LYS A 48 12.48 3.50 -12.00
CA LYS A 48 13.78 3.28 -11.38
C LYS A 48 13.90 1.94 -10.66
N TYR A 49 12.78 1.42 -10.15
CA TYR A 49 12.78 0.23 -9.31
C TYR A 49 11.95 -0.93 -9.86
N ARG A 50 11.37 -0.78 -11.05
CA ARG A 50 10.69 -1.87 -11.76
C ARG A 50 11.59 -3.10 -11.93
N GLN A 51 12.82 -2.90 -12.38
CA GLN A 51 13.79 -3.98 -12.59
C GLN A 51 14.14 -4.68 -11.27
N LYS A 52 14.28 -3.90 -10.19
CA LYS A 52 14.51 -4.40 -8.83
C LYS A 52 13.34 -5.22 -8.30
N ILE A 53 12.10 -4.80 -8.58
CA ILE A 53 10.90 -5.57 -8.23
C ILE A 53 10.91 -6.91 -8.96
N GLU A 54 11.23 -6.92 -10.26
CA GLU A 54 11.27 -8.15 -11.07
C GLU A 54 12.31 -9.15 -10.54
N GLU A 55 13.45 -8.66 -10.03
CA GLU A 55 14.50 -9.47 -9.41
C GLU A 55 14.13 -9.99 -8.01
N LEU A 56 13.48 -9.17 -7.19
CA LEU A 56 13.18 -9.47 -5.78
C LEU A 56 11.70 -9.74 -5.49
N ARG A 57 10.94 -10.31 -6.45
CA ARG A 57 9.48 -10.58 -6.42
C ARG A 57 8.93 -11.46 -5.27
N ARG A 58 9.64 -11.60 -4.15
CA ARG A 58 9.24 -12.42 -3.01
C ARG A 58 8.43 -11.60 -2.00
N TYR A 59 9.05 -11.08 -0.96
CA TYR A 59 8.32 -10.43 0.14
C TYR A 59 9.19 -9.35 0.77
N PHE A 60 8.56 -8.35 1.38
CA PHE A 60 9.26 -7.39 2.24
C PHE A 60 8.40 -7.00 3.44
N LEU A 61 9.07 -6.68 4.55
CA LEU A 61 8.42 -6.28 5.79
C LEU A 61 8.37 -4.75 5.90
N TYR A 62 7.18 -4.23 6.14
CA TYR A 62 6.90 -2.81 6.34
C TYR A 62 6.41 -2.60 7.77
N ALA A 63 6.74 -1.44 8.34
CA ALA A 63 6.29 -1.07 9.67
C ALA A 63 5.36 0.14 9.58
N LEU A 64 4.15 -0.01 10.10
CA LEU A 64 3.16 1.03 10.17
C LEU A 64 3.11 1.58 11.60
N PRO A 65 3.43 2.86 11.82
CA PRO A 65 3.34 3.45 13.14
C PRO A 65 1.86 3.59 13.56
N ARG A 66 1.53 3.11 14.75
CA ARG A 66 0.21 3.19 15.41
C ARG A 66 0.35 3.97 16.72
N ALA A 67 -0.77 4.20 17.42
CA ALA A 67 -0.76 4.90 18.71
C ALA A 67 0.05 4.15 19.78
N GLU A 68 0.01 2.81 19.79
CA GLU A 68 0.73 1.95 20.75
C GLU A 68 1.84 1.14 20.07
N GLY A 69 2.74 1.81 19.34
CA GLY A 69 3.92 1.19 18.75
C GLY A 69 3.82 0.97 17.23
N TYR A 70 4.33 -0.15 16.74
CA TYR A 70 4.43 -0.44 15.31
C TYR A 70 3.71 -1.74 14.95
N GLU A 71 2.85 -1.67 13.94
CA GLU A 71 2.23 -2.84 13.32
C GLU A 71 3.03 -3.23 12.08
N PHE A 72 3.32 -4.52 11.91
CA PHE A 72 4.07 -5.00 10.76
C PHE A 72 3.16 -5.54 9.67
N PHE A 73 3.42 -5.12 8.44
CA PHE A 73 2.76 -5.59 7.23
C PHE A 73 3.77 -6.29 6.33
N VAL A 74 3.35 -7.39 5.72
CA VAL A 74 4.10 -8.05 4.66
C VAL A 74 3.57 -7.55 3.33
N GLY A 75 4.45 -6.94 2.54
CA GLY A 75 4.17 -6.58 1.16
C GLY A 75 4.68 -7.65 0.21
N GLN A 76 3.79 -8.23 -0.60
CA GLN A 76 4.10 -9.22 -1.63
C GLN A 76 3.81 -8.64 -3.01
N TRP A 77 4.79 -8.72 -3.90
CA TRP A 77 4.61 -8.31 -5.29
C TRP A 77 4.02 -9.45 -6.12
N SER A 78 2.86 -9.20 -6.71
CA SER A 78 2.22 -10.06 -7.71
C SER A 78 2.17 -9.31 -9.04
N GLY A 79 3.19 -9.49 -9.88
CA GLY A 79 3.26 -8.78 -11.16
C GLY A 79 3.47 -7.27 -10.96
N THR A 80 2.46 -6.47 -11.30
CA THR A 80 2.41 -5.01 -11.11
C THR A 80 1.61 -4.59 -9.87
N GLU A 81 1.08 -5.56 -9.14
CA GLU A 81 0.25 -5.38 -7.96
C GLU A 81 1.08 -5.66 -6.71
N LEU A 82 0.92 -4.83 -5.68
CA LEU A 82 1.57 -5.02 -4.38
C LEU A 82 0.50 -5.25 -3.32
N HIS A 83 0.48 -6.46 -2.78
CA HIS A 83 -0.47 -6.90 -1.77
C HIS A 83 0.14 -6.73 -0.39
N PHE A 84 -0.55 -5.99 0.47
CA PHE A 84 -0.20 -5.82 1.87
C PHE A 84 -1.15 -6.62 2.75
N THR A 85 -0.55 -7.44 3.61
CA THR A 85 -1.27 -8.24 4.60
C THR A 85 -0.57 -8.07 5.95
N SER A 86 -1.34 -7.79 7.01
CA SER A 86 -0.79 -7.70 8.36
C SER A 86 -0.16 -9.03 8.77
N LEU A 87 1.02 -8.97 9.40
CA LEU A 87 1.76 -10.16 9.82
C LEU A 87 0.94 -11.00 10.82
N ILE A 88 0.15 -10.35 11.68
CA ILE A 88 -0.72 -11.01 12.67
C ILE A 88 -1.79 -11.84 11.97
N ASN A 89 -2.35 -11.35 10.86
CA ASN A 89 -3.37 -12.07 10.10
C ASN A 89 -2.80 -13.31 9.41
N ILE A 90 -1.60 -13.20 8.83
CA ILE A 90 -0.88 -14.36 8.25
C ILE A 90 -0.60 -15.40 9.33
N GLN A 91 -0.16 -14.97 10.52
CA GLN A 91 0.11 -15.89 11.63
C GLN A 91 -1.16 -16.56 12.19
N SER A 92 -2.29 -15.84 12.19
CA SER A 92 -3.55 -16.33 12.76
C SER A 92 -4.36 -17.21 11.81
N VAL A 93 -4.41 -16.85 10.52
CA VAL A 93 -5.29 -17.48 9.51
C VAL A 93 -4.49 -18.21 8.42
N GLY A 94 -3.17 -18.06 8.38
CA GLY A 94 -2.30 -18.68 7.38
C GLY A 94 -2.40 -18.03 6.01
N ASP A 95 -2.19 -18.83 4.96
CA ASP A 95 -2.17 -18.41 3.55
C ASP A 95 -3.53 -17.87 3.04
N ALA A 96 -4.60 -18.09 3.78
CA ALA A 96 -5.94 -17.57 3.46
C ALA A 96 -6.18 -16.14 3.97
N ALA A 97 -5.17 -15.49 4.58
CA ALA A 97 -5.29 -14.14 5.10
C ALA A 97 -5.57 -13.12 3.97
N PRO A 98 -6.68 -12.35 4.04
CA PRO A 98 -7.02 -11.40 2.99
C PRO A 98 -6.06 -10.20 2.99
N SER A 99 -5.72 -9.70 1.80
CA SER A 99 -4.97 -8.45 1.65
C SER A 99 -5.81 -7.27 2.11
N GLN A 100 -5.25 -6.45 3.01
CA GLN A 100 -5.92 -5.27 3.57
C GLN A 100 -5.68 -4.02 2.72
N LEU A 101 -4.58 -4.00 1.96
CA LEU A 101 -4.25 -2.95 1.01
C LEU A 101 -3.63 -3.59 -0.24
N ILE A 102 -4.06 -3.13 -1.41
CA ILE A 102 -3.50 -3.54 -2.71
C ILE A 102 -3.10 -2.28 -3.47
N LEU A 103 -1.87 -2.20 -3.96
CA LEU A 103 -1.41 -1.11 -4.83
C LEU A 103 -1.26 -1.62 -6.27
N TYR A 104 -2.04 -1.08 -7.18
CA TYR A 104 -1.98 -1.34 -8.61
C TYR A 104 -1.11 -0.30 -9.30
N HIS A 105 -0.13 -0.73 -10.09
CA HIS A 105 0.71 0.16 -10.89
C HIS A 105 0.37 0.04 -12.38
N TYR A 106 -0.23 1.11 -12.93
CA TYR A 106 -0.58 1.21 -14.33
C TYR A 106 0.55 1.85 -15.13
N VAL A 107 1.35 1.00 -15.76
CA VAL A 107 2.49 1.41 -16.61
C VAL A 107 2.11 1.73 -18.06
N GLU A 108 0.88 1.40 -18.48
CA GLU A 108 0.44 1.55 -19.87
C GLU A 108 0.47 3.01 -20.32
N LEU A 109 0.06 3.91 -19.43
CA LEU A 109 0.05 5.36 -19.64
C LEU A 109 1.44 5.99 -19.69
N GLN A 110 2.48 5.26 -19.27
CA GLN A 110 3.86 5.73 -19.32
C GLN A 110 4.30 5.96 -20.77
N LYS A 111 3.90 5.08 -21.69
CA LYS A 111 4.32 5.16 -23.10
C LYS A 111 3.69 6.35 -23.83
N GLU A 112 2.46 6.70 -23.46
CA GLU A 112 1.69 7.75 -24.15
C GLU A 112 1.85 9.13 -23.49
N LYS A 113 1.87 9.18 -22.16
CA LYS A 113 1.86 10.45 -21.39
C LYS A 113 3.07 10.65 -20.50
N GLY A 114 3.97 9.67 -20.39
CA GLY A 114 5.14 9.74 -19.51
C GLY A 114 4.80 9.64 -18.02
N ILE A 115 3.55 9.31 -17.66
CA ILE A 115 3.05 9.26 -16.29
C ILE A 115 2.69 7.82 -15.94
N ILE A 116 3.06 7.39 -14.74
CA ILE A 116 2.65 6.10 -14.18
C ILE A 116 1.63 6.39 -13.09
N LEU A 117 0.43 5.79 -13.23
CA LEU A 117 -0.60 5.91 -12.21
C LEU A 117 -0.48 4.74 -11.24
N MET A 118 -0.54 5.06 -9.96
CA MET A 118 -0.69 4.12 -8.88
C MET A 118 -2.12 4.24 -8.34
N THR A 119 -2.80 3.13 -8.16
CA THR A 119 -4.10 3.09 -7.50
C THR A 119 -4.01 2.21 -6.27
N SER A 120 -4.44 2.71 -5.12
CA SER A 120 -4.61 1.89 -3.93
C SER A 120 -6.04 1.36 -3.84
N GLU A 121 -6.21 0.15 -3.33
CA GLU A 121 -7.47 -0.42 -2.88
C GLU A 121 -7.27 -0.83 -1.43
N LEU A 122 -7.94 -0.15 -0.51
CA LEU A 122 -7.81 -0.42 0.91
C LEU A 122 -9.15 -0.80 1.54
N ASP A 123 -9.09 -1.68 2.53
CA ASP A 123 -10.23 -1.97 3.39
C ASP A 123 -10.30 -0.95 4.54
N SER A 124 -11.30 -0.06 4.47
CA SER A 124 -11.49 1.01 5.45
C SER A 124 -11.79 0.53 6.86
N LYS A 125 -12.01 -0.78 7.06
CA LYS A 125 -12.18 -1.38 8.40
C LYS A 125 -10.86 -1.58 9.14
N PHE A 126 -9.75 -1.78 8.42
CA PHE A 126 -8.45 -2.12 9.02
C PHE A 126 -7.37 -1.07 8.78
N LEU A 127 -7.47 -0.31 7.70
CA LEU A 127 -6.50 0.71 7.31
C LEU A 127 -7.19 2.03 6.99
N SER A 128 -6.61 3.13 7.48
CA SER A 128 -6.97 4.48 7.06
C SER A 128 -6.24 4.88 5.78
N VAL A 129 -6.71 5.95 5.14
CA VAL A 129 -6.08 6.50 3.93
C VAL A 129 -4.66 6.99 4.22
N GLN A 130 -4.45 7.63 5.38
CA GLN A 130 -3.15 8.14 5.82
C GLN A 130 -2.13 7.01 5.99
N GLU A 131 -2.58 5.88 6.53
CA GLU A 131 -1.74 4.69 6.73
C GLU A 131 -1.39 4.03 5.39
N ALA A 132 -2.37 3.94 4.48
CA ALA A 132 -2.12 3.46 3.12
C ALA A 132 -1.13 4.35 2.37
N GLN A 133 -1.22 5.68 2.52
CA GLN A 133 -0.26 6.64 1.96
C GLN A 133 1.14 6.50 2.58
N CYS A 134 1.21 6.25 3.90
CA CYS A 134 2.47 5.95 4.56
C CYS A 134 3.11 4.71 3.94
N LEU A 135 2.37 3.60 3.83
CA LEU A 135 2.87 2.36 3.22
C LEU A 135 3.32 2.57 1.76
N ALA A 136 2.55 3.31 0.96
CA ALA A 136 2.94 3.64 -0.41
C ALA A 136 4.24 4.46 -0.48
N SER A 137 4.41 5.41 0.44
CA SER A 137 5.63 6.22 0.57
C SER A 137 6.83 5.37 0.98
N GLN A 138 6.63 4.39 1.88
CA GLN A 138 7.67 3.43 2.26
C GLN A 138 8.13 2.58 1.08
N VAL A 139 7.20 2.11 0.24
CA VAL A 139 7.56 1.37 -0.99
C VAL A 139 8.48 2.20 -1.86
N GLN A 140 8.14 3.46 -2.10
CA GLN A 140 8.99 4.36 -2.86
C GLN A 140 10.35 4.52 -2.18
N LEU A 141 10.40 4.74 -0.87
CA LEU A 141 11.66 4.91 -0.11
C LEU A 141 12.59 3.69 -0.21
N PHE A 142 12.07 2.47 0.04
CA PHE A 142 12.89 1.25 0.05
C PHE A 142 13.33 0.83 -1.35
N TYR A 143 12.50 1.04 -2.37
CA TYR A 143 12.80 0.57 -3.72
C TYR A 143 13.55 1.61 -4.56
N SER A 144 13.25 2.91 -4.37
CA SER A 144 13.90 4.00 -5.11
C SER A 144 15.13 4.60 -4.41
N GLY A 145 15.27 4.42 -3.09
CA GLY A 145 16.36 4.98 -2.30
C GLY A 145 17.52 4.03 -2.04
N ASP A 146 18.47 4.51 -1.23
CA ASP A 146 19.68 3.79 -0.83
C ASP A 146 19.41 2.64 0.17
N SER A 147 18.19 2.58 0.71
CA SER A 147 17.74 1.56 1.66
C SER A 147 17.33 0.23 1.00
N PHE A 148 17.55 0.08 -0.31
CA PHE A 148 17.24 -1.14 -1.06
C PHE A 148 18.00 -2.38 -0.54
N HIS A 149 19.18 -2.18 0.02
CA HIS A 149 19.99 -3.24 0.64
C HIS A 149 19.24 -4.00 1.75
N LEU A 150 18.26 -3.37 2.43
CA LEU A 150 17.41 -4.04 3.41
C LEU A 150 16.46 -5.04 2.76
N VAL A 151 15.92 -4.70 1.59
CA VAL A 151 15.05 -5.58 0.78
C VAL A 151 15.87 -6.76 0.26
N GLU A 152 17.09 -6.52 -0.23
CA GLU A 152 18.01 -7.57 -0.65
C GLU A 152 18.39 -8.48 0.52
N THR A 153 18.77 -7.91 1.66
CA THR A 153 19.15 -8.68 2.85
C THR A 153 17.99 -9.54 3.33
N PHE A 154 16.76 -9.01 3.34
CA PHE A 154 15.57 -9.78 3.71
C PHE A 154 15.35 -11.00 2.79
N ASN A 155 15.56 -10.83 1.48
CA ASN A 155 15.28 -11.86 0.49
C ASN A 155 16.42 -12.87 0.29
N HIS A 156 17.67 -12.47 0.47
CA HIS A 156 18.86 -13.33 0.28
C HIS A 156 19.42 -13.86 1.59
N LEU A 157 19.39 -13.09 2.68
CA LEU A 157 19.95 -13.45 3.99
C LEU A 157 18.96 -13.14 5.13
N PRO A 158 17.81 -13.86 5.20
CA PRO A 158 16.80 -13.62 6.23
C PRO A 158 17.36 -13.74 7.66
N SER A 159 18.40 -14.56 7.86
CA SER A 159 19.05 -14.76 9.16
C SER A 159 19.78 -13.52 9.69
N SER A 160 20.18 -12.59 8.81
CA SER A 160 20.87 -11.34 9.18
C SER A 160 19.90 -10.16 9.31
N PHE A 161 18.66 -10.32 8.83
CA PHE A 161 17.70 -9.24 8.76
C PHE A 161 17.22 -8.81 10.15
N LYS A 162 17.25 -7.51 10.42
CA LYS A 162 16.76 -6.91 11.66
C LYS A 162 15.64 -5.92 11.34
N TYR A 163 14.43 -6.21 11.83
CA TYR A 163 13.27 -5.33 11.66
C TYR A 163 13.52 -3.93 12.26
N MET A 164 14.37 -3.81 13.28
CA MET A 164 14.75 -2.52 13.87
C MET A 164 15.39 -1.58 12.85
N SER A 165 16.15 -2.11 11.89
CA SER A 165 16.75 -1.31 10.81
C SER A 165 15.69 -0.69 9.90
N VAL A 166 14.57 -1.39 9.67
CA VAL A 166 13.42 -0.86 8.93
C VAL A 166 12.82 0.33 9.69
N ILE A 167 12.57 0.17 10.99
CA ILE A 167 12.02 1.24 11.84
C ILE A 167 12.94 2.46 11.84
N SER A 168 14.24 2.27 12.03
CA SER A 168 15.20 3.38 12.03
C SER A 168 15.22 4.15 10.71
N VAL A 169 15.12 3.46 9.57
CA VAL A 169 15.01 4.13 8.26
C VAL A 169 13.71 4.93 8.15
N LEU A 170 12.60 4.41 8.67
CA LEU A 170 11.33 5.15 8.68
C LEU A 170 11.38 6.40 9.54
N GLU A 171 11.97 6.32 10.73
CA GLU A 171 12.13 7.45 11.64
C GLU A 171 13.05 8.51 11.05
N GLN A 172 14.18 8.11 10.44
CA GLN A 172 15.11 9.02 9.76
C GLN A 172 14.47 9.78 8.59
N ASN A 173 13.54 9.13 7.88
CA ASN A 173 12.81 9.73 6.75
C ASN A 173 11.51 10.43 7.19
N GLY A 174 11.27 10.57 8.50
CA GLY A 174 10.09 11.27 9.05
C GLY A 174 8.77 10.54 8.87
N LEU A 175 8.79 9.27 8.44
CA LEU A 175 7.62 8.41 8.27
C LEU A 175 7.23 7.67 9.57
N GLY A 176 8.08 7.73 10.60
CA GLY A 176 7.86 7.10 11.91
C GLY A 176 6.99 7.90 12.90
N MET A 177 6.57 9.12 12.54
CA MET A 177 5.73 9.93 13.42
C MET A 177 4.29 9.94 12.94
N VAL A 178 3.40 9.22 13.65
CA VAL A 178 1.99 9.60 13.67
C VAL A 178 1.97 11.01 14.23
N LYS A 179 1.63 12.01 13.40
CA LYS A 179 1.27 13.31 13.95
C LYS A 179 0.03 13.08 14.80
N ALA A 180 0.23 12.88 16.09
CA ALA A 180 -0.75 13.26 17.09
C ALA A 180 -1.02 14.74 16.83
N ASN A 181 -2.15 15.05 16.20
CA ASN A 181 -2.88 16.31 16.26
C ASN A 181 -4.02 16.28 15.23
N GLN A 182 -5.24 16.07 15.71
CA GLN A 182 -6.32 17.06 15.58
C GLN A 182 -7.48 16.65 16.49
N GLU A 183 -7.50 17.28 17.67
CA GLU A 183 -8.73 17.61 18.42
C GLU A 183 -9.64 18.53 17.59
#